data_AF-A0AAJ1A9L7-F1
#
_entry.id   AF-A0AAJ1A9L7-F1
#
_cell.length_a   1.000
_cell.length_b   1.000
_cell.length_c   1.000
_cell.angle_alpha   90.00
_cell.angle_beta   90.00
_cell.angle_gamma   90.00
#
_symmetry.space_group_name_H-M   'P 1'
#
loop_
_entity.id
_entity.type
_entity.pdbx_description
1 polymer ?
#
loop_
_entity_poly.entity_id
_entity_poly.type
_entity_poly.pdbx_seq_one_letter_code
_entity_poly.pdbx_strand_id
1 'polypeptide(L)'
;MIRLLSLLLFFCLPLAATGPAAAQSTASGVGGLGPRLDRAASDPAMRPLKTVIVARDGRVLSERGFHGHSPSESTNIKSASKSIISALVGIAIDKGLLTGPDQKIAPILKADLPAAPDPRINDITIGNLLSMQAGLDRMSGANYGRWVSSRNWVRFALSQPFVDQPGGEMLYSTASTHLLSAILTKVGRRPTLVLAREWLGPVEGFRIDAWERDPQGIYLGGNQMAMSARSLLAFGELYRNGGKTANGRQIVPADWISQSWQQRTNSRFSGDEYGYGWFARQIGGEQVHFAWGYGGQMLYIVPSLDLTVVMTSEESGPSARSGYRDLLHGLLADIIGSVRAA
;
A
#
# COMPACT_ATOMS: atom_id res chain seq x y z
N MET A 1 12.13 -33.90 -76.55
CA MET A 1 11.46 -32.63 -76.16
C MET A 1 12.20 -32.06 -74.96
N ILE A 2 12.38 -30.74 -74.97
CA ILE A 2 13.45 -29.97 -74.32
C ILE A 2 13.31 -29.91 -72.78
N ARG A 3 14.41 -30.13 -72.06
CA ARG A 3 14.56 -29.83 -70.63
C ARG A 3 14.90 -28.34 -70.47
N LEU A 4 14.09 -27.60 -69.72
CA LEU A 4 14.40 -26.23 -69.30
C LEU A 4 14.61 -26.21 -67.78
N LEU A 5 15.84 -25.95 -67.34
CA LEU A 5 16.18 -25.57 -65.98
C LEU A 5 15.60 -24.18 -65.70
N SER A 6 14.83 -24.01 -64.62
CA SER A 6 14.45 -22.70 -64.09
C SER A 6 15.08 -22.53 -62.70
N LEU A 7 16.05 -21.62 -62.65
CA LEU A 7 16.73 -21.12 -61.47
C LEU A 7 15.82 -20.06 -60.82
N LEU A 8 15.29 -20.31 -59.62
CA LEU A 8 14.54 -19.31 -58.85
C LEU A 8 15.46 -18.65 -57.83
N LEU A 9 15.85 -17.40 -58.10
CA LEU A 9 16.48 -16.50 -57.14
C LEU A 9 15.44 -16.06 -56.10
N PHE A 10 15.69 -16.36 -54.82
CA PHE A 10 14.98 -15.74 -53.70
C PHE A 10 15.59 -14.36 -53.41
N PHE A 11 14.82 -13.31 -53.63
CA PHE A 11 15.12 -11.96 -53.16
C PHE A 11 14.80 -11.89 -51.65
N CYS A 12 15.83 -11.74 -50.81
CA CYS A 12 15.67 -11.36 -49.41
C CYS A 12 15.35 -9.86 -49.33
N LEU A 13 14.12 -9.51 -48.95
CA LEU A 13 13.75 -8.16 -48.50
C LEU A 13 14.07 -8.03 -47.00
N PRO A 14 14.70 -6.94 -46.53
CA PRO A 14 14.94 -6.74 -45.11
C PRO A 14 13.63 -6.37 -44.41
N LEU A 15 13.30 -7.15 -43.37
CA LEU A 15 12.23 -6.84 -42.42
C LEU A 15 12.66 -5.59 -41.62
N ALA A 16 12.05 -4.44 -41.87
CA ALA A 16 12.21 -3.27 -41.02
C ALA A 16 11.53 -3.54 -39.68
N ALA A 17 12.33 -3.72 -38.62
CA ALA A 17 11.83 -3.85 -37.25
C ALA A 17 11.31 -2.49 -36.78
N THR A 18 9.99 -2.33 -36.76
CA THR A 18 9.33 -1.21 -36.07
C THR A 18 9.46 -1.43 -34.56
N GLY A 19 10.32 -0.65 -33.90
CA GLY A 19 10.40 -0.60 -32.45
C GLY A 19 9.08 -0.11 -31.82
N PRO A 20 8.81 -0.45 -30.55
CA PRO A 20 7.57 -0.02 -29.90
C PRO A 20 7.58 1.50 -29.75
N ALA A 21 6.62 2.15 -30.42
CA ALA A 21 6.36 3.57 -30.24
C ALA A 21 5.89 3.80 -28.80
N ALA A 22 6.65 4.60 -28.05
CA ALA A 22 6.23 5.08 -26.75
C ALA A 22 4.96 5.93 -26.94
N ALA A 23 3.82 5.43 -26.44
CA ALA A 23 2.58 6.18 -26.41
C ALA A 23 2.74 7.35 -25.42
N GLN A 24 2.98 8.57 -25.94
CA GLN A 24 2.87 9.79 -25.17
C GLN A 24 1.40 10.13 -24.99
N SER A 25 0.90 9.96 -23.76
CA SER A 25 -0.44 10.37 -23.35
C SER A 25 -0.56 11.90 -23.37
N THR A 26 -1.44 12.42 -24.23
CA THR A 26 -1.83 13.83 -24.29
C THR A 26 -2.85 14.14 -23.19
N ALA A 27 -2.38 14.33 -21.96
CA ALA A 27 -3.13 15.07 -20.95
C ALA A 27 -2.69 16.54 -21.01
N SER A 28 -3.64 17.47 -21.18
CA SER A 28 -3.42 18.91 -21.03
C SER A 28 -2.94 19.18 -19.60
N GLY A 29 -1.62 19.18 -19.42
CA GLY A 29 -0.99 19.08 -18.11
C GLY A 29 -1.18 20.34 -17.27
N VAL A 30 -1.34 20.14 -15.96
CA VAL A 30 -1.14 21.18 -14.95
C VAL A 30 0.24 21.81 -15.20
N GLY A 31 0.24 23.12 -15.46
CA GLY A 31 1.45 23.88 -15.76
C GLY A 31 2.53 23.64 -14.71
N GLY A 32 3.76 23.35 -15.14
CA GLY A 32 4.90 23.14 -14.25
C GLY A 32 5.03 21.74 -13.63
N LEU A 33 4.04 20.85 -13.76
CA LEU A 33 4.14 19.49 -13.21
C LEU A 33 5.22 18.65 -13.94
N GLY A 34 5.26 18.70 -15.28
CA GLY A 34 6.26 18.01 -16.09
C GLY A 34 7.70 18.37 -15.70
N PRO A 35 8.10 19.66 -15.79
CA PRO A 35 9.45 20.09 -15.42
C PRO A 35 9.90 19.73 -14.00
N ARG A 36 8.96 19.67 -13.04
CA ARG A 36 9.27 19.25 -11.65
C ARG A 36 9.55 17.76 -11.55
N LEU A 37 8.75 16.93 -12.22
CA LEU A 37 8.99 15.50 -12.30
C LEU A 37 10.31 15.20 -13.04
N ASP A 38 10.62 15.94 -14.10
CA ASP A 38 11.89 15.79 -14.83
C ASP A 38 13.10 16.18 -13.98
N ARG A 39 12.98 17.24 -13.16
CA ARG A 39 14.01 17.61 -12.18
C ARG A 39 14.21 16.52 -11.13
N ALA A 40 13.12 15.98 -10.57
CA ALA A 40 13.20 14.88 -9.63
C ALA A 40 13.86 13.64 -10.27
N ALA A 41 13.55 13.33 -11.53
CA ALA A 41 14.18 12.22 -12.25
C ALA A 41 15.68 12.40 -12.50
N SER A 42 16.13 13.65 -12.57
CA SER A 42 17.53 14.01 -12.85
C SER A 42 18.38 14.13 -11.59
N ASP A 43 17.76 14.22 -10.40
CA ASP A 43 18.47 14.32 -9.12
C ASP A 43 19.05 12.93 -8.73
N PRO A 44 20.38 12.80 -8.58
CA PRO A 44 21.00 11.55 -8.14
C PRO A 44 20.44 11.00 -6.81
N ALA A 45 20.00 11.86 -5.90
CA ALA A 45 19.40 11.46 -4.64
C ALA A 45 17.99 10.83 -4.81
N MET A 46 17.35 11.09 -5.95
CA MET A 46 16.05 10.55 -6.32
C MET A 46 16.12 9.31 -7.20
N ARG A 47 17.34 8.81 -7.51
CA ARG A 47 17.58 7.59 -8.29
C ARG A 47 16.72 6.37 -7.90
N PRO A 48 16.39 6.13 -6.62
CA PRO A 48 15.52 5.00 -6.27
C PRO A 48 14.06 5.14 -6.77
N LEU A 49 13.62 6.32 -7.24
CA LEU A 49 12.26 6.56 -7.71
C LEU A 49 12.01 5.82 -9.02
N LYS A 50 11.01 4.96 -9.03
CA LYS A 50 10.65 4.16 -10.21
C LYS A 50 9.48 4.75 -10.96
N THR A 51 8.41 5.14 -10.27
CA THR A 51 7.22 5.67 -10.93
C THR A 51 6.56 6.75 -10.09
N VAL A 52 5.88 7.68 -10.76
CA VAL A 52 5.02 8.68 -10.15
C VAL A 52 3.71 8.75 -10.94
N ILE A 53 2.59 8.71 -10.23
CA ILE A 53 1.28 9.05 -10.80
C ILE A 53 0.65 10.16 -9.95
N VAL A 54 0.17 11.20 -10.62
CA VAL A 54 -0.52 12.34 -10.02
C VAL A 54 -1.93 12.38 -10.60
N ALA A 55 -2.94 12.26 -9.74
CA ALA A 55 -4.34 12.37 -10.12
C ALA A 55 -5.04 13.44 -9.28
N ARG A 56 -5.96 14.16 -9.90
CA ARG A 56 -6.83 15.13 -9.22
C ARG A 56 -8.26 14.87 -9.65
N ASP A 57 -9.17 14.76 -8.69
CA ASP A 57 -10.60 14.52 -8.94
C ASP A 57 -10.83 13.32 -9.89
N GLY A 58 -10.21 12.17 -9.61
CA GLY A 58 -10.35 10.97 -10.43
C GLY A 58 -9.63 11.00 -11.78
N ARG A 59 -9.02 12.12 -12.17
CA ARG A 59 -8.34 12.28 -13.47
C ARG A 59 -6.83 12.27 -13.29
N VAL A 60 -6.15 11.42 -14.06
CA VAL A 60 -4.68 11.38 -14.10
C VAL A 60 -4.17 12.64 -14.81
N LEU A 61 -3.42 13.46 -14.07
CA LEU A 61 -2.77 14.67 -14.57
C LEU A 61 -1.38 14.38 -15.15
N SER A 62 -0.66 13.45 -14.52
CA SER A 62 0.64 12.98 -14.98
C SER A 62 0.88 11.55 -14.52
N GLU A 63 1.53 10.78 -15.37
CA GLU A 63 1.94 9.42 -15.11
C GLU A 63 3.32 9.20 -15.75
N ARG A 64 4.30 8.81 -14.94
CA ARG A 64 5.71 8.69 -15.36
C ARG A 64 6.34 7.43 -14.77
N GLY A 65 7.15 6.78 -15.61
CA GLY A 65 8.09 5.76 -15.20
C GLY A 65 9.51 6.24 -15.48
N PHE A 66 10.43 5.92 -14.58
CA PHE A 66 11.83 6.34 -14.62
C PHE A 66 12.74 5.11 -14.75
N HIS A 67 13.92 5.30 -15.34
CA HIS A 67 14.93 4.24 -15.47
C HIS A 67 14.41 2.94 -16.12
N GLY A 68 13.47 3.05 -17.06
CA GLY A 68 12.86 1.90 -17.76
C GLY A 68 11.68 1.24 -17.02
N HIS A 69 11.32 1.72 -15.83
CA HIS A 69 10.16 1.22 -15.10
C HIS A 69 8.85 1.75 -15.70
N SER A 70 7.78 0.98 -15.50
CA SER A 70 6.43 1.34 -15.95
C SER A 70 5.46 1.44 -14.76
N PRO A 71 4.54 2.41 -14.75
CA PRO A 71 3.44 2.48 -13.78
C PRO A 71 2.51 1.26 -13.75
N SER A 72 2.55 0.43 -14.81
CA SER A 72 1.83 -0.86 -14.88
C SER A 72 2.64 -2.04 -14.37
N GLU A 73 3.95 -1.88 -14.18
CA GLU A 73 4.83 -2.89 -13.59
C GLU A 73 4.52 -2.99 -12.09
N SER A 74 4.45 -4.23 -11.60
CA SER A 74 4.21 -4.47 -10.18
C SER A 74 5.49 -4.42 -9.38
N THR A 75 5.40 -3.81 -8.21
CA THR A 75 6.43 -3.83 -7.18
C THR A 75 5.84 -4.27 -5.86
N ASN A 76 6.68 -4.74 -4.96
CA ASN A 76 6.28 -4.96 -3.59
C ASN A 76 6.02 -3.62 -2.88
N ILE A 77 4.77 -3.36 -2.51
CA ILE A 77 4.40 -2.10 -1.83
C ILE A 77 4.78 -2.11 -0.33
N LYS A 78 5.40 -3.19 0.15
CA LYS A 78 5.85 -3.39 1.53
C LYS A 78 4.75 -3.01 2.52
N SER A 79 5.06 -2.13 3.48
CA SER A 79 4.14 -1.69 4.51
C SER A 79 2.97 -0.82 4.04
N ALA A 80 2.96 -0.29 2.82
CA ALA A 80 1.76 0.41 2.33
C ALA A 80 0.55 -0.54 2.23
N SER A 81 0.78 -1.86 2.14
CA SER A 81 -0.27 -2.89 2.22
C SER A 81 -1.06 -2.90 3.54
N LYS A 82 -0.54 -2.28 4.61
CA LYS A 82 -1.24 -2.16 5.89
C LYS A 82 -2.52 -1.32 5.76
N SER A 83 -2.51 -0.30 4.91
CA SER A 83 -3.70 0.52 4.63
C SER A 83 -4.77 -0.28 3.88
N ILE A 84 -4.37 -1.22 3.02
CA ILE A 84 -5.29 -2.14 2.34
C ILE A 84 -5.89 -3.13 3.35
N ILE A 85 -5.09 -3.69 4.27
CA ILE A 85 -5.62 -4.51 5.36
C ILE A 85 -6.62 -3.73 6.21
N SER A 86 -6.34 -2.46 6.53
CA SER A 86 -7.27 -1.59 7.24
C SER A 86 -8.60 -1.43 6.50
N ALA A 87 -8.57 -1.21 5.19
CA ALA A 87 -9.77 -1.16 4.36
C ALA A 87 -10.59 -2.46 4.42
N LEU A 88 -9.93 -3.62 4.35
CA LEU A 88 -10.59 -4.92 4.46
C LEU A 88 -11.24 -5.14 5.83
N VAL A 89 -10.62 -4.63 6.91
CA VAL A 89 -11.24 -4.64 8.24
C VAL A 89 -12.51 -3.79 8.25
N GLY A 90 -12.47 -2.58 7.69
CA GLY A 90 -13.67 -1.73 7.55
C GLY A 90 -14.79 -2.39 6.77
N ILE A 91 -14.46 -3.06 5.66
CA ILE A 91 -15.43 -3.83 4.87
C ILE A 91 -15.98 -5.02 5.67
N ALA A 92 -15.15 -5.72 6.45
CA ALA A 92 -15.61 -6.82 7.29
C ALA A 92 -16.55 -6.34 8.41
N ILE A 93 -16.35 -5.14 8.96
CA ILE A 93 -17.26 -4.50 9.90
C ILE A 93 -18.60 -4.18 9.22
N ASP A 94 -18.57 -3.56 8.04
CA ASP A 94 -19.77 -3.25 7.24
C ASP A 94 -20.61 -4.49 6.92
N LYS A 95 -19.92 -5.60 6.63
CA LYS A 95 -20.55 -6.91 6.37
C LYS A 95 -21.05 -7.62 7.62
N GLY A 96 -20.88 -7.05 8.82
CA GLY A 96 -21.26 -7.66 10.09
C GLY A 96 -20.40 -8.86 10.50
N LEU A 97 -19.23 -9.07 9.87
CA LEU A 97 -18.28 -10.12 10.22
C LEU A 97 -17.44 -9.76 11.45
N LEU A 98 -17.29 -8.46 11.70
CA LEU A 98 -16.64 -7.87 12.85
C LEU A 98 -17.58 -6.83 13.46
N THR A 99 -17.53 -6.65 14.78
CA THR A 99 -18.43 -5.73 15.49
C THR A 99 -17.90 -4.30 15.55
N GLY A 100 -16.60 -4.09 15.27
CA GLY A 100 -15.99 -2.77 15.28
C GLY A 100 -14.53 -2.79 15.78
N PRO A 101 -13.88 -1.61 15.85
CA PRO A 101 -12.50 -1.51 16.33
C PRO A 101 -12.32 -1.96 17.78
N ASP A 102 -13.33 -1.81 18.65
CA ASP A 102 -13.23 -2.21 20.06
C ASP A 102 -13.38 -3.73 20.30
N GLN A 103 -13.67 -4.50 19.25
CA GLN A 103 -13.81 -5.95 19.36
C GLN A 103 -12.51 -6.60 19.85
N LYS A 104 -12.60 -7.43 20.88
CA LYS A 104 -11.45 -8.19 21.40
C LYS A 104 -10.99 -9.26 20.42
N ILE A 105 -9.68 -9.41 20.25
CA ILE A 105 -9.11 -10.37 19.30
C ILE A 105 -9.00 -11.79 19.86
N ALA A 106 -8.88 -11.93 21.18
CA ALA A 106 -8.63 -13.22 21.84
C ALA A 106 -9.72 -14.28 21.56
N PRO A 107 -11.03 -13.94 21.59
CA PRO A 107 -12.07 -14.89 21.21
C PRO A 107 -11.95 -15.40 19.76
N ILE A 108 -11.55 -14.53 18.83
CA ILE A 108 -11.42 -14.85 17.39
C ILE A 108 -10.18 -15.74 17.16
N LEU A 109 -9.08 -15.45 17.84
CA LEU A 109 -7.79 -16.13 17.70
C LEU A 109 -7.55 -17.21 18.77
N LYS A 110 -8.60 -17.68 19.46
CA LYS A 110 -8.50 -18.60 20.61
C LYS A 110 -7.61 -19.83 20.36
N ALA A 111 -7.69 -20.42 19.16
CA ALA A 111 -6.91 -21.61 18.80
C ALA A 111 -5.40 -21.33 18.61
N ASP A 112 -5.03 -20.07 18.39
CA ASP A 112 -3.67 -19.63 18.11
C ASP A 112 -2.97 -19.06 19.36
N LEU A 113 -3.72 -18.79 20.44
CA LEU A 113 -3.17 -18.34 21.70
C LEU A 113 -2.13 -19.33 22.25
N PRO A 114 -1.06 -18.84 22.92
CA PRO A 114 -0.13 -19.72 23.63
C PRO A 114 -0.84 -20.43 24.79
N ALA A 115 -0.25 -21.52 25.31
CA ALA A 115 -0.87 -22.35 26.36
C ALA A 115 -1.13 -21.59 27.68
N ALA A 116 -0.24 -20.65 28.02
CA ALA A 116 -0.38 -19.76 29.17
C ALA A 116 -0.16 -18.32 28.70
N PRO A 117 -1.17 -17.68 28.09
CA PRO A 117 -1.04 -16.30 27.65
C PRO A 117 -1.02 -15.34 28.84
N ASP A 118 -0.28 -14.25 28.69
CA ASP A 118 -0.42 -13.11 29.60
C ASP A 118 -1.89 -12.62 29.58
N PRO A 119 -2.53 -12.35 30.74
CA PRO A 119 -3.93 -11.95 30.81
C PRO A 119 -4.30 -10.75 29.92
N ARG A 120 -3.34 -9.83 29.70
CA ARG A 120 -3.53 -8.63 28.84
C ARG A 120 -3.86 -8.96 27.39
N ILE A 121 -3.62 -10.19 26.93
CA ILE A 121 -4.05 -10.61 25.59
C ILE A 121 -5.56 -10.45 25.38
N ASN A 122 -6.35 -10.56 26.45
CA ASN A 122 -7.80 -10.42 26.41
C ASN A 122 -8.25 -8.97 26.24
N ASP A 123 -7.34 -8.01 26.47
CA ASP A 123 -7.61 -6.59 26.36
C ASP A 123 -7.30 -6.05 24.96
N ILE A 124 -6.51 -6.76 24.16
CA ILE A 124 -6.18 -6.33 22.80
C ILE A 124 -7.44 -6.29 21.92
N THR A 125 -7.68 -5.13 21.33
CA THR A 125 -8.76 -4.87 20.37
C THR A 125 -8.26 -4.90 18.92
N ILE A 126 -9.18 -4.98 17.97
CA ILE A 126 -8.89 -4.78 16.54
C ILE A 126 -8.28 -3.40 16.29
N GLY A 127 -8.80 -2.37 16.97
CA GLY A 127 -8.30 -1.00 16.94
C GLY A 127 -6.85 -0.92 17.38
N ASN A 128 -6.46 -1.63 18.45
CA ASN A 128 -5.07 -1.68 18.89
C ASN A 128 -4.14 -2.30 17.84
N LEU A 129 -4.58 -3.33 17.12
CA LEU A 129 -3.78 -3.89 16.02
C LEU A 129 -3.64 -2.91 14.85
N LEU A 130 -4.72 -2.21 14.51
CA LEU A 130 -4.76 -1.22 13.42
C LEU A 130 -3.91 0.02 13.70
N SER A 131 -3.84 0.46 14.95
CA SER A 131 -3.07 1.62 15.40
C SER A 131 -1.68 1.28 15.94
N MET A 132 -1.27 0.01 15.86
CA MET A 132 0.04 -0.48 16.35
C MET A 132 0.23 -0.31 17.87
N GLN A 133 -0.84 -0.38 18.65
CA GLN A 133 -0.87 -0.21 20.11
C GLN A 133 -1.22 -1.54 20.81
N ALA A 134 -0.75 -2.67 20.28
CA ALA A 134 -1.05 -3.99 20.85
C ALA A 134 -0.33 -4.27 22.19
N GLY A 135 0.71 -3.50 22.53
CA GLY A 135 1.55 -3.70 23.72
C GLY A 135 2.57 -4.84 23.63
N LEU A 136 2.41 -5.76 22.69
CA LEU A 136 3.35 -6.85 22.40
C LEU A 136 4.67 -6.35 21.80
N ASP A 137 5.79 -6.99 22.12
CA ASP A 137 7.08 -6.70 21.50
C ASP A 137 6.99 -6.77 19.96
N ARG A 138 7.62 -5.81 19.29
CA ARG A 138 7.42 -5.56 17.86
C ARG A 138 8.12 -6.59 16.99
N MET A 139 7.39 -7.22 16.08
CA MET A 139 7.94 -8.14 15.08
C MET A 139 8.17 -7.40 13.76
N SER A 140 9.13 -6.48 13.81
CA SER A 140 9.59 -5.64 12.69
C SER A 140 11.01 -5.15 12.93
N GLY A 141 11.67 -4.65 11.88
CA GLY A 141 13.10 -4.33 11.95
C GLY A 141 13.92 -5.58 12.27
N ALA A 142 14.81 -5.50 13.26
CA ALA A 142 15.66 -6.61 13.67
C ALA A 142 14.89 -7.89 14.08
N ASN A 143 13.66 -7.75 14.58
CA ASN A 143 12.83 -8.89 15.00
C ASN A 143 12.08 -9.56 13.83
N TYR A 144 12.04 -8.94 12.65
CA TYR A 144 11.25 -9.44 11.51
C TYR A 144 11.70 -10.84 11.07
N GLY A 145 13.02 -11.04 10.90
CA GLY A 145 13.59 -12.32 10.47
C GLY A 145 13.26 -13.47 11.42
N ARG A 146 13.39 -13.26 12.73
CA ARG A 146 13.03 -14.25 13.75
C ARG A 146 11.57 -14.67 13.65
N TRP A 147 10.67 -13.73 13.41
CA TRP A 147 9.24 -13.98 13.30
C TRP A 147 8.89 -14.77 12.05
N VAL A 148 9.34 -14.33 10.86
CA VAL A 148 8.98 -15.01 9.60
C VAL A 148 9.66 -16.37 9.42
N SER A 149 10.75 -16.63 10.14
CA SER A 149 11.37 -17.96 10.20
C SER A 149 10.71 -18.92 11.19
N SER A 150 9.70 -18.47 11.94
CA SER A 150 8.97 -19.33 12.89
C SER A 150 8.00 -20.28 12.17
N ARG A 151 7.67 -21.40 12.81
CA ARG A 151 6.73 -22.40 12.26
C ARG A 151 5.29 -21.90 12.20
N ASN A 152 4.90 -21.00 13.09
CA ASN A 152 3.56 -20.44 13.13
C ASN A 152 3.60 -18.94 13.45
N TRP A 153 3.32 -18.10 12.45
CA TRP A 153 3.52 -16.65 12.54
C TRP A 153 2.49 -15.99 13.45
N VAL A 154 1.24 -16.47 13.44
CA VAL A 154 0.14 -15.97 14.28
C VAL A 154 0.43 -16.26 15.76
N ARG A 155 0.70 -17.53 16.09
CA ARG A 155 1.04 -17.94 17.46
C ARG A 155 2.32 -17.28 17.95
N PHE A 156 3.33 -17.17 17.10
CA PHE A 156 4.58 -16.50 17.45
C PHE A 156 4.34 -15.04 17.81
N ALA A 157 3.53 -14.32 17.02
CA ALA A 157 3.18 -12.94 17.31
C ALA A 157 2.43 -12.80 18.65
N LEU A 158 1.44 -13.67 18.90
CA LEU A 158 0.65 -13.69 20.14
C LEU A 158 1.44 -14.13 21.38
N SER A 159 2.58 -14.80 21.21
CA SER A 159 3.43 -15.27 22.30
C SER A 159 4.53 -14.29 22.70
N GLN A 160 4.63 -13.14 22.05
CA GLN A 160 5.65 -12.15 22.41
C GLN A 160 5.34 -11.53 23.77
N PRO A 161 6.37 -11.14 24.55
CA PRO A 161 6.14 -10.46 25.81
C PRO A 161 5.49 -9.09 25.57
N PHE A 162 4.64 -8.67 26.49
CA PHE A 162 4.17 -7.29 26.52
C PHE A 162 5.29 -6.37 27.03
N VAL A 163 5.64 -5.37 26.23
CA VAL A 163 6.58 -4.29 26.58
C VAL A 163 5.85 -2.97 26.86
N ASP A 164 4.53 -2.96 26.66
CA ASP A 164 3.62 -1.87 27.04
C ASP A 164 2.20 -2.44 27.27
N GLN A 165 1.26 -1.62 27.75
CA GLN A 165 -0.15 -1.98 27.86
C GLN A 165 -0.86 -1.90 26.50
N PRO A 166 -1.90 -2.73 26.24
CA PRO A 166 -2.80 -2.52 25.10
C PRO A 166 -3.40 -1.11 25.11
N GLY A 167 -3.33 -0.41 23.98
CA GLY A 167 -3.73 0.99 23.86
C GLY A 167 -2.69 2.00 24.31
N GLY A 168 -1.51 1.54 24.78
CA GLY A 168 -0.37 2.39 25.09
C GLY A 168 0.29 2.98 23.85
N GLU A 169 1.60 3.05 23.84
CA GLU A 169 2.35 3.75 22.81
C GLU A 169 2.45 2.96 21.49
N MET A 170 2.74 3.65 20.40
CA MET A 170 2.95 3.01 19.10
C MET A 170 4.18 2.10 19.10
N LEU A 171 3.95 0.80 18.93
CA LEU A 171 4.95 -0.22 18.70
C LEU A 171 4.81 -0.76 17.28
N TYR A 172 5.44 -0.09 16.30
CA TYR A 172 5.30 -0.45 14.89
C TYR A 172 5.69 -1.91 14.64
N SER A 173 4.68 -2.73 14.32
CA SER A 173 4.81 -4.19 14.25
C SER A 173 4.00 -4.74 13.08
N THR A 174 4.69 -5.22 12.05
CA THR A 174 4.06 -5.90 10.92
C THR A 174 3.28 -7.14 11.36
N ALA A 175 3.66 -7.78 12.46
CA ALA A 175 2.84 -8.86 13.02
C ALA A 175 1.45 -8.39 13.48
N SER A 176 1.28 -7.15 13.95
CA SER A 176 -0.05 -6.63 14.32
C SER A 176 -1.01 -6.64 13.13
N THR A 177 -0.54 -6.21 11.95
CA THR A 177 -1.34 -6.25 10.72
C THR A 177 -1.46 -7.65 10.13
N HIS A 178 -0.52 -8.54 10.40
CA HIS A 178 -0.65 -9.95 10.04
C HIS A 178 -1.73 -10.66 10.88
N LEU A 179 -1.83 -10.35 12.17
CA LEU A 179 -2.93 -10.82 13.01
C LEU A 179 -4.29 -10.37 12.48
N LEU A 180 -4.40 -9.15 11.94
CA LEU A 180 -5.61 -8.70 11.24
C LEU A 180 -5.92 -9.55 9.99
N SER A 181 -4.90 -9.94 9.21
CA SER A 181 -5.09 -10.87 8.08
C SER A 181 -5.60 -12.25 8.56
N ALA A 182 -5.07 -12.76 9.67
CA ALA A 182 -5.54 -14.01 10.27
C ALA A 182 -7.00 -13.89 10.78
N ILE A 183 -7.35 -12.77 11.41
CA ILE A 183 -8.72 -12.45 11.84
C ILE A 183 -9.66 -12.42 10.64
N LEU A 184 -9.31 -11.69 9.58
CA LEU A 184 -10.10 -11.60 8.34
C LEU A 184 -10.30 -12.99 7.72
N THR A 185 -9.25 -13.80 7.66
CA THR A 185 -9.34 -15.18 7.15
C THR A 185 -10.31 -16.03 7.98
N LYS A 186 -10.28 -15.92 9.32
CA LYS A 186 -11.18 -16.69 10.21
C LYS A 186 -12.63 -16.24 10.07
N VAL A 187 -12.91 -14.94 10.16
CA VAL A 187 -14.29 -14.43 10.12
C VAL A 187 -14.90 -14.54 8.72
N GLY A 188 -14.09 -14.35 7.67
CA GLY A 188 -14.51 -14.52 6.28
C GLY A 188 -14.47 -15.96 5.78
N ARG A 189 -13.90 -16.90 6.56
CA ARG A 189 -13.76 -18.34 6.24
C ARG A 189 -13.13 -18.62 4.87
N ARG A 190 -12.31 -17.69 4.37
CA ARG A 190 -11.62 -17.75 3.08
C ARG A 190 -10.28 -17.04 3.21
N PRO A 191 -9.26 -17.40 2.41
CA PRO A 191 -7.97 -16.71 2.48
C PRO A 191 -8.10 -15.21 2.22
N THR A 192 -7.36 -14.38 2.95
CA THR A 192 -7.45 -12.90 2.84
C THR A 192 -7.32 -12.36 1.42
N LEU A 193 -6.49 -12.97 0.55
CA LEU A 193 -6.40 -12.57 -0.86
C LEU A 193 -7.73 -12.77 -1.62
N VAL A 194 -8.46 -13.85 -1.32
CA VAL A 194 -9.76 -14.13 -1.94
C VAL A 194 -10.76 -13.07 -1.50
N LEU A 195 -10.81 -12.77 -0.20
CA LEU A 195 -11.66 -11.70 0.35
C LEU A 195 -11.31 -10.34 -0.29
N ALA A 196 -10.03 -10.01 -0.41
CA ALA A 196 -9.58 -8.76 -1.02
C ALA A 196 -10.01 -8.63 -2.49
N ARG A 197 -9.81 -9.70 -3.28
CA ARG A 197 -10.21 -9.73 -4.70
C ARG A 197 -11.72 -9.66 -4.89
N GLU A 198 -12.49 -10.25 -3.99
CA GLU A 198 -13.95 -10.21 -4.04
C GLU A 198 -14.49 -8.84 -3.64
N TRP A 199 -14.03 -8.32 -2.49
CA TRP A 199 -14.60 -7.13 -1.89
C TRP A 199 -14.16 -5.84 -2.59
N LEU A 200 -12.90 -5.78 -3.05
CA LEU A 200 -12.36 -4.65 -3.82
C LEU A 200 -12.42 -4.91 -5.34
N GLY A 201 -12.90 -6.07 -5.78
CA GLY A 201 -13.05 -6.42 -7.20
C GLY A 201 -13.87 -5.44 -8.05
N PRO A 202 -14.89 -4.74 -7.50
CA PRO A 202 -15.60 -3.70 -8.24
C PRO A 202 -14.80 -2.41 -8.48
N VAL A 203 -13.64 -2.24 -7.85
CA VAL A 203 -12.79 -1.05 -8.01
C VAL A 203 -11.97 -1.20 -9.28
N GLU A 204 -12.32 -0.43 -10.31
CA GLU A 204 -11.63 -0.48 -11.60
C GLU A 204 -10.12 -0.19 -11.44
N GLY A 205 -9.29 -1.04 -12.06
CA GLY A 205 -7.84 -0.93 -11.98
C GLY A 205 -7.20 -1.51 -10.72
N PHE A 206 -7.97 -1.87 -9.70
CA PHE A 206 -7.44 -2.52 -8.48
C PHE A 206 -7.06 -3.97 -8.76
N ARG A 207 -5.79 -4.32 -8.48
CA ARG A 207 -5.26 -5.69 -8.62
C ARG A 207 -4.14 -5.98 -7.61
N ILE A 208 -4.21 -7.15 -6.99
CA ILE A 208 -3.10 -7.75 -6.23
C ILE A 208 -2.51 -8.88 -7.08
N ASP A 209 -1.26 -8.70 -7.52
CA ASP A 209 -0.59 -9.58 -8.48
C ASP A 209 -0.02 -10.81 -7.79
N ALA A 210 0.75 -10.58 -6.75
CA ALA A 210 1.33 -11.61 -5.92
C ALA A 210 1.25 -11.18 -4.45
N TRP A 211 1.10 -12.15 -3.56
CA TRP A 211 1.09 -11.88 -2.13
C TRP A 211 1.62 -13.11 -1.40
N GLU A 212 2.68 -12.92 -0.63
CA GLU A 212 3.30 -14.00 0.16
C GLU A 212 2.36 -14.48 1.26
N ARG A 213 2.45 -15.77 1.60
CA ARG A 213 1.71 -16.41 2.69
C ARG A 213 2.66 -16.99 3.71
N ASP A 214 2.19 -17.02 4.95
CA ASP A 214 2.84 -17.76 6.03
C ASP A 214 2.68 -19.29 5.84
N PRO A 215 3.33 -20.11 6.70
CA PRO A 215 3.18 -21.57 6.65
C PRO A 215 1.76 -22.08 7.00
N GLN A 216 0.88 -21.22 7.52
CA GLN A 216 -0.52 -21.56 7.82
C GLN A 216 -1.45 -21.26 6.62
N GLY A 217 -0.93 -20.66 5.55
CA GLY A 217 -1.70 -20.22 4.38
C GLY A 217 -2.35 -18.85 4.54
N ILE A 218 -2.03 -18.10 5.60
CA ILE A 218 -2.47 -16.72 5.82
C ILE A 218 -1.58 -15.78 5.02
N TYR A 219 -2.19 -14.94 4.19
CA TYR A 219 -1.46 -13.92 3.43
C TYR A 219 -0.83 -12.89 4.38
N LEU A 220 0.42 -12.51 4.12
CA LEU A 220 1.23 -11.66 5.01
C LEU A 220 0.64 -10.25 5.11
N GLY A 221 -0.19 -10.01 6.13
CA GLY A 221 -0.78 -8.71 6.39
C GLY A 221 0.28 -7.65 6.72
N GLY A 222 0.48 -6.72 5.80
CA GLY A 222 1.37 -5.56 5.99
C GLY A 222 2.78 -5.69 5.40
N ASN A 223 3.05 -6.68 4.54
CA ASN A 223 4.26 -6.75 3.73
C ASN A 223 4.07 -7.70 2.52
N GLN A 224 5.04 -7.75 1.60
CA GLN A 224 5.12 -8.75 0.51
C GLN A 224 3.86 -8.83 -0.37
N MET A 225 3.25 -7.68 -0.64
CA MET A 225 2.11 -7.54 -1.53
C MET A 225 2.60 -6.83 -2.79
N ALA A 226 2.53 -7.50 -3.94
CA ALA A 226 2.93 -6.94 -5.23
C ALA A 226 1.73 -6.28 -5.91
N MET A 227 1.88 -4.99 -6.22
CA MET A 227 0.89 -4.19 -6.92
C MET A 227 1.58 -3.20 -7.84
N SER A 228 0.92 -2.83 -8.93
CA SER A 228 1.37 -1.74 -9.81
C SER A 228 1.04 -0.38 -9.20
N ALA A 229 1.73 0.67 -9.66
CA ALA A 229 1.42 2.04 -9.24
C ALA A 229 -0.03 2.43 -9.61
N ARG A 230 -0.53 1.97 -10.77
CA ARG A 230 -1.93 2.15 -11.18
C ARG A 230 -2.92 1.46 -10.25
N SER A 231 -2.61 0.25 -9.79
CA SER A 231 -3.45 -0.48 -8.84
C SER A 231 -3.50 0.23 -7.47
N LEU A 232 -2.34 0.73 -7.01
CA LEU A 232 -2.27 1.53 -5.79
C LEU A 232 -3.01 2.87 -5.93
N LEU A 233 -3.00 3.48 -7.12
CA LEU A 233 -3.78 4.67 -7.43
C LEU A 233 -5.29 4.38 -7.36
N ALA A 234 -5.76 3.28 -7.92
CA ALA A 234 -7.17 2.89 -7.84
C ALA A 234 -7.64 2.74 -6.40
N PHE A 235 -6.81 2.16 -5.53
CA PHE A 235 -7.07 2.10 -4.09
C PHE A 235 -7.07 3.49 -3.44
N GLY A 236 -6.12 4.36 -3.82
CA GLY A 236 -6.06 5.75 -3.35
C GLY A 236 -7.29 6.58 -3.72
N GLU A 237 -7.71 6.51 -4.97
CA GLU A 237 -8.90 7.20 -5.47
C GLU A 237 -10.18 6.68 -4.82
N LEU A 238 -10.25 5.39 -4.46
CA LEU A 238 -11.35 4.87 -3.66
C LEU A 238 -11.43 5.59 -2.30
N TYR A 239 -10.31 5.74 -1.60
CA TYR A 239 -10.26 6.46 -0.32
C TYR A 239 -10.56 7.95 -0.48
N ARG A 240 -9.98 8.61 -1.49
CA ARG A 240 -10.22 10.02 -1.80
C ARG A 240 -11.71 10.26 -2.04
N ASN A 241 -12.37 9.38 -2.78
CA ASN A 241 -13.79 9.48 -3.12
C ASN A 241 -14.73 8.90 -2.03
N GLY A 242 -14.34 8.97 -0.75
CA GLY A 242 -15.18 8.55 0.37
C GLY A 242 -15.59 7.07 0.32
N GLY A 243 -14.77 6.23 -0.31
CA GLY A 243 -14.97 4.78 -0.40
C GLY A 243 -15.89 4.34 -1.54
N LYS A 244 -16.23 5.25 -2.47
CA LYS A 244 -17.05 4.97 -3.63
C LYS A 244 -16.22 4.79 -4.90
N THR A 245 -16.59 3.83 -5.72
CA THR A 245 -16.08 3.72 -7.11
C THR A 245 -16.53 4.92 -7.95
N ALA A 246 -15.92 5.10 -9.13
CA ALA A 246 -16.29 6.17 -10.06
C ALA A 246 -17.77 6.12 -10.50
N ASN A 247 -18.39 4.94 -10.52
CA ASN A 247 -19.82 4.77 -10.80
C ASN A 247 -20.73 4.85 -9.55
N GLY A 248 -20.19 5.25 -8.40
CA GLY A 248 -20.96 5.54 -7.19
C GLY A 248 -21.23 4.35 -6.26
N ARG A 249 -20.72 3.15 -6.56
CA ARG A 249 -20.87 1.99 -5.67
C ARG A 249 -20.01 2.18 -4.41
N GLN A 250 -20.64 2.14 -3.24
CA GLN A 250 -19.94 2.13 -1.95
C GLN A 250 -19.21 0.79 -1.77
N ILE A 251 -17.91 0.84 -1.52
CA ILE A 251 -17.06 -0.34 -1.27
C ILE A 251 -16.52 -0.32 0.15
N VAL A 252 -15.84 0.76 0.54
CA VAL A 252 -15.37 0.97 1.93
C VAL A 252 -16.32 1.99 2.56
N PRO A 253 -16.90 1.78 3.75
CA PRO A 253 -17.79 2.77 4.36
C PRO A 253 -17.10 4.13 4.54
N ALA A 254 -17.80 5.23 4.24
CA ALA A 254 -17.27 6.58 4.42
C ALA A 254 -16.86 6.85 5.88
N ASP A 255 -17.68 6.38 6.83
CA ASP A 255 -17.39 6.49 8.26
C ASP A 255 -16.13 5.72 8.66
N TRP A 256 -15.84 4.58 8.02
CA TRP A 256 -14.60 3.85 8.25
C TRP A 256 -13.39 4.65 7.78
N ILE A 257 -13.47 5.30 6.62
CA ILE A 257 -12.37 6.14 6.11
C ILE A 257 -12.10 7.27 7.10
N SER A 258 -13.13 7.99 7.52
CA SER A 258 -13.01 9.04 8.55
C SER A 258 -12.37 8.52 9.84
N GLN A 259 -12.86 7.41 10.38
CA GLN A 259 -12.31 6.78 11.58
C GLN A 259 -10.85 6.33 11.40
N SER A 260 -10.49 5.88 10.20
CA SER A 260 -9.15 5.38 9.90
C SER A 260 -8.10 6.48 9.80
N TRP A 261 -8.52 7.71 9.52
CA TRP A 261 -7.66 8.89 9.48
C TRP A 261 -7.60 9.66 10.79
N GLN A 262 -8.48 9.38 11.75
CA GLN A 262 -8.38 9.94 13.09
C GLN A 262 -7.06 9.52 13.75
N GLN A 263 -6.30 10.50 14.24
CA GLN A 263 -5.08 10.26 14.99
C GLN A 263 -5.38 9.42 16.25
N ARG A 264 -4.66 8.30 16.39
CA ARG A 264 -4.71 7.42 17.58
C ARG A 264 -3.40 7.46 18.36
N THR A 265 -2.30 7.71 17.66
CA THR A 265 -0.95 7.76 18.22
C THR A 265 -0.03 8.52 17.27
N ASN A 266 1.24 8.68 17.64
CA ASN A 266 2.30 9.19 16.77
C ASN A 266 3.38 8.13 16.54
N SER A 267 3.95 8.16 15.35
CA SER A 267 5.10 7.35 14.98
C SER A 267 6.33 7.79 15.77
N ARG A 268 6.84 6.90 16.62
CA ARG A 268 8.11 7.13 17.36
C ARG A 268 9.32 7.33 16.45
N PHE A 269 9.23 6.97 15.17
CA PHE A 269 10.33 7.09 14.21
C PHE A 269 10.31 8.37 13.39
N SER A 270 9.15 9.03 13.29
CA SER A 270 8.97 10.18 12.40
C SER A 270 8.22 11.36 13.00
N GLY A 271 7.54 11.17 14.13
CA GLY A 271 6.63 12.14 14.71
C GLY A 271 5.27 12.21 14.01
N ASP A 272 5.13 11.60 12.83
CA ASP A 272 3.90 11.60 12.04
C ASP A 272 2.73 11.03 12.84
N GLU A 273 1.55 11.61 12.64
CA GLU A 273 0.30 11.09 13.19
C GLU A 273 0.03 9.69 12.60
N TYR A 274 -0.64 8.85 13.37
CA TYR A 274 -1.02 7.51 12.92
C TYR A 274 -2.44 7.18 13.37
N GLY A 275 -3.27 6.78 12.39
CA GLY A 275 -4.64 6.29 12.59
C GLY A 275 -4.73 4.78 12.44
N TYR A 276 -5.81 4.28 11.85
CA TYR A 276 -5.95 2.85 11.54
C TYR A 276 -5.31 2.53 10.19
N GLY A 277 -4.02 2.18 10.23
CA GLY A 277 -3.28 1.79 9.03
C GLY A 277 -2.79 2.96 8.16
N TRP A 278 -2.94 4.21 8.62
CA TRP A 278 -2.60 5.42 7.86
C TRP A 278 -1.69 6.34 8.67
N PHE A 279 -0.65 6.87 8.02
CA PHE A 279 0.11 8.00 8.57
C PHE A 279 -0.55 9.31 8.14
N ALA A 280 -0.32 10.38 8.90
CA ALA A 280 -0.69 11.73 8.48
C ALA A 280 0.30 12.79 8.95
N ARG A 281 0.43 13.87 8.17
CA ARG A 281 1.24 15.05 8.50
C ARG A 281 0.91 16.22 7.58
N GLN A 282 1.38 17.41 7.94
CA GLN A 282 1.39 18.58 7.04
C GLN A 282 2.51 18.48 5.98
N ILE A 283 2.16 18.63 4.70
CA ILE A 283 3.10 18.74 3.58
C ILE A 283 2.60 19.83 2.62
N GLY A 284 3.45 20.77 2.23
CA GLY A 284 3.05 21.86 1.32
C GLY A 284 1.92 22.75 1.86
N GLY A 285 1.72 22.79 3.18
CA GLY A 285 0.63 23.51 3.83
C GLY A 285 -0.73 22.79 3.80
N GLU A 286 -0.76 21.52 3.42
CA GLU A 286 -1.98 20.69 3.39
C GLU A 286 -1.86 19.49 4.34
N GLN A 287 -3.00 19.06 4.90
CA GLN A 287 -3.07 17.81 5.66
C GLN A 287 -3.04 16.65 4.68
N VAL A 288 -2.04 15.79 4.83
CA VAL A 288 -1.82 14.65 3.93
C VAL A 288 -1.95 13.36 4.71
N HIS A 289 -2.81 12.47 4.23
CA HIS A 289 -2.88 11.08 4.69
C HIS A 289 -2.08 10.21 3.75
N PHE A 290 -1.28 9.28 4.28
CA PHE A 290 -0.43 8.47 3.43
C PHE A 290 -0.19 7.04 3.93
N ALA A 291 -0.12 6.13 2.96
CA ALA A 291 0.39 4.78 3.14
C ALA A 291 1.88 4.78 2.79
N TRP A 292 2.70 4.16 3.63
CA TRP A 292 4.15 4.16 3.47
C TRP A 292 4.76 2.76 3.61
N GLY A 293 5.46 2.33 2.56
CA GLY A 293 6.27 1.12 2.46
C GLY A 293 7.77 1.38 2.49
N TYR A 294 8.52 0.40 3.01
CA TYR A 294 9.99 0.37 2.91
C TYR A 294 10.45 0.54 1.46
N GLY A 295 11.57 1.22 1.23
CA GLY A 295 12.01 1.61 -0.12
C GLY A 295 11.43 2.94 -0.62
N GLY A 296 10.35 3.44 -0.03
CA GLY A 296 9.69 4.68 -0.50
C GLY A 296 8.43 4.42 -1.32
N GLN A 297 7.70 3.33 -1.00
CA GLN A 297 6.40 3.07 -1.63
C GLN A 297 5.38 3.99 -0.97
N MET A 298 4.92 5.02 -1.67
CA MET A 298 4.03 6.04 -1.13
C MET A 298 2.71 6.07 -1.89
N LEU A 299 1.63 6.13 -1.13
CA LEU A 299 0.33 6.59 -1.59
C LEU A 299 -0.05 7.77 -0.72
N TYR A 300 -0.15 8.95 -1.31
CA TYR A 300 -0.58 10.18 -0.66
C TYR A 300 -1.98 10.54 -1.10
N ILE A 301 -2.78 11.01 -0.16
CA ILE A 301 -4.10 11.58 -0.39
C ILE A 301 -4.12 12.94 0.30
N VAL A 302 -4.50 13.97 -0.45
CA VAL A 302 -4.60 15.36 -0.01
C VAL A 302 -6.06 15.78 -0.20
N PRO A 303 -6.93 15.56 0.82
CA PRO A 303 -8.38 15.69 0.65
C PRO A 303 -8.82 17.09 0.21
N SER A 304 -8.20 18.14 0.74
CA SER A 304 -8.52 19.54 0.43
C SER A 304 -8.31 19.92 -1.04
N LEU A 305 -7.54 19.14 -1.79
CA LEU A 305 -7.20 19.39 -3.19
C LEU A 305 -7.76 18.34 -4.15
N ASP A 306 -8.54 17.38 -3.64
CA ASP A 306 -8.94 16.19 -4.38
C ASP A 306 -7.76 15.48 -5.06
N LEU A 307 -6.60 15.46 -4.41
CA LEU A 307 -5.35 15.03 -5.01
C LEU A 307 -4.91 13.68 -4.43
N THR A 308 -4.57 12.77 -5.33
CA THR A 308 -3.93 11.48 -5.01
C THR A 308 -2.61 11.38 -5.75
N VAL A 309 -1.55 11.04 -5.04
CA VAL A 309 -0.21 10.86 -5.62
C VAL A 309 0.35 9.50 -5.22
N VAL A 310 0.75 8.71 -6.20
CA VAL A 310 1.44 7.44 -5.99
C VAL A 310 2.90 7.61 -6.40
N MET A 311 3.80 7.14 -5.55
CA MET A 311 5.22 7.02 -5.87
C MET A 311 5.67 5.61 -5.53
N THR A 312 6.31 4.91 -6.48
CA THR A 312 6.97 3.64 -6.20
C THR A 312 8.46 3.76 -6.41
N SER A 313 9.22 2.96 -5.66
CA SER A 313 10.67 3.07 -5.59
C SER A 313 11.33 1.70 -5.51
N GLU A 314 12.65 1.65 -5.61
CA GLU A 314 13.45 0.46 -5.32
C GLU A 314 13.14 -0.10 -3.92
N GLU A 315 12.94 -1.41 -3.84
CA GLU A 315 12.43 -2.05 -2.62
C GLU A 315 13.51 -2.45 -1.62
N SER A 316 14.79 -2.34 -2.00
CA SER A 316 15.94 -2.89 -1.28
C SER A 316 16.65 -1.89 -0.35
N GLY A 317 16.33 -0.59 -0.44
CA GLY A 317 16.99 0.47 0.35
C GLY A 317 16.08 1.07 1.43
N PRO A 318 16.61 1.48 2.60
CA PRO A 318 15.80 2.16 3.60
C PRO A 318 15.45 3.58 3.13
N SER A 319 14.18 3.95 3.07
CA SER A 319 13.78 5.32 2.72
C SER A 319 13.79 6.28 3.91
N ALA A 320 13.47 5.80 5.12
CA ALA A 320 13.39 6.63 6.32
C ALA A 320 14.77 7.16 6.75
N ARG A 321 15.76 6.25 6.82
CA ARG A 321 17.07 6.53 7.41
C ARG A 321 18.06 7.16 6.42
N SER A 322 17.76 7.11 5.13
CA SER A 322 18.58 7.71 4.07
C SER A 322 18.21 9.15 3.74
N GLY A 323 17.14 9.70 4.35
CA GLY A 323 16.56 10.98 3.96
C GLY A 323 15.68 10.92 2.70
N TYR A 324 15.67 9.79 1.98
CA TYR A 324 14.91 9.64 0.74
C TYR A 324 13.40 9.81 0.93
N ARG A 325 12.83 9.38 2.06
CA ARG A 325 11.42 9.65 2.39
C ARG A 325 11.14 11.16 2.42
N ASP A 326 12.04 11.95 2.98
CA ASP A 326 11.84 13.39 3.10
C ASP A 326 11.98 14.08 1.73
N LEU A 327 12.80 13.55 0.83
CA LEU A 327 12.82 13.95 -0.58
C LEU A 327 11.49 13.64 -1.29
N LEU A 328 10.88 12.48 -1.03
CA LEU A 328 9.55 12.15 -1.56
C LEU A 328 8.46 13.08 -1.01
N HIS A 329 8.52 13.46 0.27
CA HIS A 329 7.65 14.49 0.84
C HIS A 329 7.89 15.86 0.19
N GLY A 330 9.14 16.22 -0.09
CA GLY A 330 9.50 17.44 -0.81
C GLY A 330 8.92 17.47 -2.22
N LEU A 331 9.03 16.37 -2.95
CA LEU A 331 8.41 16.23 -4.28
C LEU A 331 6.89 16.37 -4.21
N LEU A 332 6.24 15.80 -3.20
CA LEU A 332 4.80 16.01 -2.99
C LEU A 332 4.46 17.48 -2.73
N ALA A 333 5.24 18.19 -1.90
CA ALA A 333 5.03 19.61 -1.64
C ALA A 333 5.13 20.45 -2.94
N ASP A 334 6.08 20.12 -3.81
CA ASP A 334 6.24 20.74 -5.13
C ASP A 334 5.05 20.45 -6.07
N ILE A 335 4.51 19.23 -6.03
CA ILE A 335 3.29 18.85 -6.76
C ILE A 335 2.09 19.63 -6.25
N ILE A 336 1.90 19.71 -4.93
CA ILE A 336 0.85 20.51 -4.29
C ILE A 336 0.93 21.98 -4.73
N GLY A 337 2.12 22.56 -4.73
CA GLY A 337 2.34 23.93 -5.20
C GLY A 337 1.94 24.15 -6.66
N SER A 338 2.15 23.14 -7.52
CA SER A 338 1.74 23.21 -8.94
C SER A 338 0.23 23.06 -9.12
N VAL A 339 -0.39 22.15 -8.36
CA VAL A 339 -1.84 21.92 -8.40
C VAL A 339 -2.60 23.14 -7.88
N ARG A 340 -2.10 23.84 -6.87
CA ARG A 340 -2.70 25.09 -6.36
C ARG A 340 -2.60 26.26 -7.33
N ALA A 341 -1.59 26.26 -8.20
CA ALA A 341 -1.36 27.33 -9.18
C ALA A 341 -2.20 27.18 -10.47
N ALA A 342 -2.94 26.06 -10.62
CA ALA A 342 -3.73 25.72 -11.79
C ALA A 342 -5.23 25.62 -11.46
#